data_AF-A0A109IPD8-F1
#
_entry.id   AF-A0A109IPD8-F1
#
_cell.length_a   1.000
_cell.length_b   1.000
_cell.length_c   1.000
_cell.angle_alpha   90.00
_cell.angle_beta   90.00
_cell.angle_gamma   90.00
#
_symmetry.space_group_name_H-M   'P 1'
#
loop_
_entity.id
_entity.type
_entity.pdbx_description
1 polymer ?
#
loop_
_entity_poly.entity_id
_entity_poly.type
_entity_poly.pdbx_seq_one_letter_code
_entity_poly.pdbx_strand_id
1 'polypeptide(L)'
;MEGFFCFAFVAGVVGVIVWQFIETQRAVATTTVASACPPAEAAQIVRGAFGGPRAVLWTTAAGPGTINMRRRGVRGGITMSITVEPRPGGGSEVAMWASETVVYLGFLVNFAGVVNRRKAAIERLLTADPADR
;
A
#
# COMPACT_ATOMS: atom_id res chain seq x y z
N MET A 1 -29.97 21.92 22.42
CA MET A 1 -28.85 20.97 22.60
C MET A 1 -29.00 19.74 21.70
N GLU A 2 -30.19 19.16 21.59
CA GLU A 2 -30.46 17.95 20.77
C GLU A 2 -30.11 18.10 19.26
N GLY A 3 -30.46 19.22 18.63
CA GLY A 3 -30.10 19.48 17.23
C GLY A 3 -28.59 19.59 16.97
N PHE A 4 -27.81 20.08 17.94
CA PHE A 4 -26.36 20.16 17.82
C PHE A 4 -25.71 18.77 17.87
N PHE A 5 -26.18 17.89 18.75
CA PHE A 5 -25.70 16.50 18.82
C PHE A 5 -26.02 15.71 17.55
N CYS A 6 -27.23 15.86 17.01
CA CYS A 6 -27.62 15.21 15.76
C CYS A 6 -26.73 15.69 14.59
N PHE A 7 -26.51 17.00 14.49
CA PHE A 7 -25.60 17.56 13.48
C PHE A 7 -24.16 17.05 13.65
N ALA A 8 -23.61 17.08 14.86
CA ALA A 8 -22.25 16.62 15.13
C ALA A 8 -22.07 15.12 14.82
N PHE A 9 -23.08 14.30 15.11
CA PHE A 9 -23.07 12.88 14.77
C PHE A 9 -23.05 12.67 13.25
N VAL A 10 -23.95 13.31 12.51
CA VAL A 10 -24.01 13.19 11.05
C VAL A 10 -22.72 13.69 10.41
N ALA A 11 -22.20 14.85 10.85
CA ALA A 11 -20.93 15.39 10.38
C ALA A 11 -19.76 14.43 10.65
N GLY A 12 -19.74 13.80 11.83
CA GLY A 12 -18.75 12.79 12.18
C GLY A 12 -18.81 11.57 11.26
N VAL A 13 -20.01 11.03 11.02
CA VAL A 13 -20.21 9.88 10.12
C VAL A 13 -19.80 10.21 8.69
N VAL A 14 -20.21 11.37 8.16
CA VAL A 14 -19.83 11.83 6.82
C VAL A 14 -18.31 12.00 6.72
N GLY A 15 -17.67 12.61 7.73
CA GLY A 15 -16.22 12.77 7.79
C GLY A 15 -15.48 11.44 7.73
N VAL A 16 -15.96 10.42 8.46
CA VAL A 16 -15.39 9.07 8.41
C VAL A 16 -15.54 8.45 7.03
N ILE A 17 -16.71 8.58 6.38
CA ILE A 17 -16.95 8.04 5.03
C ILE A 17 -16.02 8.69 4.00
N VAL A 18 -15.90 10.02 4.01
CA VAL A 18 -15.02 10.76 3.10
C VAL A 18 -13.56 10.37 3.31
N TRP A 19 -13.12 10.27 4.57
CA TRP A 19 -11.77 9.82 4.90
C TRP A 19 -11.48 8.41 4.35
N GLN A 20 -12.42 7.48 4.53
CA GLN A 20 -12.30 6.10 4.04
C GLN A 20 -12.20 6.05 2.51
N PHE A 21 -12.94 6.89 1.81
CA PHE A 21 -12.86 7.01 0.35
C PHE A 21 -11.49 7.51 -0.10
N ILE A 22 -10.97 8.58 0.53
CA ILE A 22 -9.65 9.14 0.21
C ILE A 22 -8.54 8.10 0.44
N GLU A 23 -8.56 7.40 1.57
CA GLU A 23 -7.57 6.36 1.86
C GLU A 23 -7.60 5.22 0.83
N THR A 24 -8.80 4.83 0.39
CA THR A 24 -8.99 3.81 -0.65
C THR A 24 -8.42 4.25 -1.98
N GLN A 25 -8.70 5.49 -2.41
CA GLN A 25 -8.15 6.04 -3.64
C GLN A 25 -6.62 6.08 -3.61
N ARG A 26 -6.01 6.49 -2.48
CA ARG A 26 -4.55 6.46 -2.29
C ARG A 26 -3.97 5.05 -2.37
N ALA A 27 -4.68 4.07 -1.83
CA ALA A 27 -4.20 2.69 -1.87
C ALA A 27 -4.22 2.09 -3.27
N VAL A 28 -5.23 2.41 -4.08
CA VAL A 28 -5.34 1.92 -5.47
C VAL A 28 -4.45 2.72 -6.42
N ALA A 29 -4.21 4.00 -6.15
CA ALA A 29 -3.33 4.85 -6.96
C ALA A 29 -1.91 4.27 -7.05
N THR A 30 -1.36 4.21 -8.26
CA THR A 30 0.02 3.76 -8.46
C THR A 30 0.98 4.76 -7.84
N THR A 31 1.92 4.27 -7.02
CA THR A 31 2.98 5.09 -6.41
C THR A 31 4.30 4.70 -7.04
N THR A 32 4.99 5.64 -7.66
CA THR A 32 6.31 5.45 -8.26
C THR A 32 7.37 6.07 -7.35
N VAL A 33 8.45 5.32 -7.11
CA VAL A 33 9.59 5.78 -6.30
C VAL A 33 10.86 5.56 -7.11
N ALA A 34 11.59 6.64 -7.37
CA ALA A 34 12.93 6.55 -7.93
C ALA A 34 13.93 6.26 -6.81
N SER A 35 14.76 5.23 -6.99
CA SER A 35 15.84 4.88 -6.08
C SER A 35 17.18 4.90 -6.81
N ALA A 36 18.24 5.27 -6.09
CA ALA A 36 19.61 5.16 -6.58
C ALA A 36 20.09 3.70 -6.66
N CYS A 37 19.42 2.78 -5.95
CA CYS A 37 19.78 1.37 -5.91
C CYS A 37 19.59 0.70 -7.28
N PRO A 38 20.47 -0.25 -7.67
CA PRO A 38 20.24 -1.12 -8.82
C PRO A 38 18.93 -1.92 -8.68
N PRO A 39 18.26 -2.31 -9.79
CA PRO A 39 16.97 -3.01 -9.75
C PRO A 39 16.97 -4.29 -8.90
N ALA A 40 18.08 -5.04 -8.90
CA ALA A 40 18.20 -6.26 -8.11
C ALA A 40 18.18 -5.99 -6.59
N GLU A 41 18.86 -4.93 -6.16
CA GLU A 41 18.91 -4.51 -4.76
C GLU A 41 17.56 -3.92 -4.33
N ALA A 42 16.97 -3.04 -5.16
CA ALA A 42 15.63 -2.50 -4.92
C ALA A 42 14.58 -3.62 -4.77
N ALA A 43 14.64 -4.65 -5.61
CA ALA A 43 13.77 -5.82 -5.47
C ALA A 43 13.99 -6.57 -4.16
N GLN A 44 15.23 -6.69 -3.67
CA GLN A 44 15.50 -7.30 -2.35
C GLN A 44 14.96 -6.47 -1.20
N ILE A 45 15.11 -5.14 -1.25
CA ILE A 45 14.56 -4.21 -0.25
C ILE A 45 13.04 -4.34 -0.20
N VAL A 46 12.39 -4.34 -1.37
CA VAL A 46 10.93 -4.52 -1.46
C VAL A 46 10.52 -5.87 -0.88
N ARG A 47 11.20 -6.97 -1.22
CA ARG A 47 10.93 -8.30 -0.62
C ARG A 47 11.11 -8.28 0.90
N GLY A 48 12.17 -7.64 1.39
CA GLY A 48 12.43 -7.44 2.82
C GLY A 48 11.31 -6.69 3.54
N ALA A 49 10.69 -5.71 2.87
CA ALA A 49 9.53 -4.99 3.41
C ALA A 49 8.29 -5.88 3.60
N PHE A 50 8.22 -7.04 2.92
CA PHE A 50 7.21 -8.07 3.17
C PHE A 50 7.73 -9.22 4.04
N GLY A 51 8.94 -9.13 4.58
CA GLY A 51 9.52 -10.08 5.53
C GLY A 51 9.15 -9.80 7.00
N GLY A 52 9.57 -10.70 7.88
CA GLY A 52 9.41 -10.56 9.34
C GLY A 52 8.02 -10.94 9.91
N PRO A 53 7.74 -10.63 11.19
CA PRO A 53 6.52 -11.08 11.87
C PRO A 53 5.20 -10.61 11.21
N ARG A 54 5.25 -9.45 10.52
CA ARG A 54 4.09 -8.88 9.81
C ARG A 54 3.91 -9.44 8.40
N ALA A 55 4.87 -10.23 7.91
CA ALA A 55 4.78 -11.00 6.66
C ALA A 55 3.68 -12.05 6.71
N VAL A 56 3.38 -12.59 7.89
CA VAL A 56 2.48 -13.74 8.08
C VAL A 56 1.10 -13.51 7.45
N LEU A 57 0.66 -12.26 7.38
CA LEU A 57 -0.62 -11.93 6.76
C LEU A 57 -0.51 -11.38 5.34
N TRP A 58 0.61 -11.61 4.68
CA TRP A 58 0.81 -11.49 3.25
C TRP A 58 1.24 -12.83 2.66
N THR A 59 0.86 -13.08 1.42
CA THR A 59 1.28 -14.26 0.64
C THR A 59 1.72 -13.81 -0.71
N THR A 60 2.68 -14.52 -1.29
CA THR A 60 2.95 -14.40 -2.72
C THR A 60 1.69 -14.69 -3.52
N ALA A 61 1.51 -13.93 -4.60
CA ALA A 61 0.43 -14.10 -5.56
C ALA A 61 1.01 -14.12 -6.97
N ALA A 62 0.27 -14.64 -7.93
CA ALA A 62 0.58 -14.43 -9.34
C ALA A 62 0.16 -13.00 -9.74
N GLY A 63 0.93 -12.37 -10.62
CA GLY A 63 0.63 -11.05 -11.13
C GLY A 63 1.70 -10.54 -12.11
N PRO A 64 1.46 -9.40 -12.75
CA PRO A 64 2.35 -8.86 -13.80
C PRO A 64 3.60 -8.18 -13.25
N GLY A 65 3.61 -7.78 -11.97
CA GLY A 65 4.75 -7.12 -11.36
C GLY A 65 5.90 -8.09 -11.06
N THR A 66 7.09 -7.53 -10.83
CA THR A 66 8.27 -8.26 -10.35
C THR A 66 8.01 -8.93 -8.99
N ILE A 67 7.21 -8.29 -8.13
CA ILE A 67 6.84 -8.78 -6.80
C ILE A 67 5.33 -8.60 -6.61
N ASN A 68 4.62 -9.70 -6.39
CA ASN A 68 3.17 -9.69 -6.22
C ASN A 68 2.82 -10.29 -4.85
N MET A 69 2.16 -9.49 -4.01
CA MET A 69 1.83 -9.86 -2.64
C MET A 69 0.36 -9.63 -2.37
N ARG A 70 -0.34 -10.68 -1.95
CA ARG A 70 -1.74 -10.63 -1.55
C ARG A 70 -1.86 -10.63 -0.04
N ARG A 71 -2.68 -9.73 0.48
CA ARG A 71 -3.05 -9.69 1.90
C ARG A 71 -3.95 -10.89 2.22
N ARG A 72 -3.61 -11.69 3.23
CA ARG A 72 -4.50 -12.75 3.74
C ARG A 72 -5.73 -12.11 4.38
N GLY A 73 -6.90 -12.63 4.02
CA GLY A 73 -8.21 -12.20 4.54
C GLY A 73 -9.24 -13.30 4.34
N VAL A 74 -10.28 -13.33 5.18
CA VAL A 74 -11.27 -14.42 5.28
C VAL A 74 -12.03 -14.66 3.97
N ARG A 75 -12.13 -13.67 3.08
CA ARG A 75 -12.86 -13.77 1.79
C ARG A 75 -12.10 -13.19 0.61
N GLY A 76 -10.77 -13.31 0.66
CA GLY A 76 -9.88 -12.67 -0.29
C GLY A 76 -9.45 -11.28 0.19
N GLY A 77 -8.21 -10.92 -0.10
CA GLY A 77 -7.65 -9.62 0.23
C GLY A 77 -7.04 -8.93 -0.97
N ILE A 78 -6.61 -7.69 -0.72
CA ILE A 78 -5.97 -6.81 -1.69
C ILE A 78 -4.64 -7.40 -2.17
N THR A 79 -4.40 -7.32 -3.48
CA THR A 79 -3.14 -7.72 -4.11
C THR A 79 -2.34 -6.48 -4.45
N MET A 80 -1.11 -6.40 -3.94
CA MET A 80 -0.12 -5.43 -4.38
C MET A 80 0.73 -6.04 -5.49
N SER A 81 0.87 -5.33 -6.61
CA SER A 81 1.77 -5.66 -7.70
C SER A 81 2.85 -4.58 -7.74
N ILE A 82 4.11 -4.98 -7.65
CA ILE A 82 5.24 -4.06 -7.60
C ILE A 82 6.17 -4.40 -8.75
N THR A 83 6.40 -3.41 -9.59
CA THR A 83 7.31 -3.48 -10.73
C THR A 83 8.58 -2.72 -10.39
N VAL A 84 9.73 -3.33 -10.66
CA VAL A 84 11.04 -2.72 -10.48
C VAL A 84 11.74 -2.69 -11.81
N GLU A 85 11.96 -1.50 -12.35
CA GLU A 85 12.56 -1.27 -13.67
C GLU A 85 13.84 -0.44 -13.56
N PRO A 86 14.83 -0.65 -14.43
CA PRO A 86 16.00 0.22 -14.51
C PRO A 86 15.62 1.61 -15.01
N ARG A 87 16.21 2.66 -14.42
CA ARG A 87 15.98 4.05 -14.86
C ARG A 87 17.06 4.51 -15.85
N PRO A 88 16.72 5.28 -16.90
CA PRO A 88 17.73 5.98 -17.70
C PRO A 88 18.50 6.96 -16.81
N GLY A 89 19.83 6.82 -16.76
CA GLY A 89 20.71 7.57 -15.84
C GLY A 89 21.12 6.80 -14.58
N GLY A 90 20.79 5.51 -14.47
CA GLY A 90 21.17 4.65 -13.36
C GLY A 90 20.13 4.59 -12.25
N GLY A 91 20.26 3.57 -11.39
CA GLY A 91 19.30 3.25 -10.33
C GLY A 91 18.08 2.48 -10.85
N SER A 92 16.98 2.60 -10.12
CA SER A 92 15.73 1.89 -10.41
C SER A 92 14.49 2.75 -10.15
N GLU A 93 13.43 2.47 -10.89
CA GLU A 93 12.09 2.95 -10.64
C GLU A 93 11.23 1.81 -10.09
N VAL A 94 10.61 2.05 -8.93
CA VAL A 94 9.73 1.09 -8.28
C VAL A 94 8.30 1.60 -8.36
N ALA A 95 7.48 0.95 -9.18
CA ALA A 95 6.07 1.25 -9.34
C ALA A 95 5.23 0.28 -8.50
N MET A 96 4.47 0.81 -7.53
CA MET A 96 3.63 0.04 -6.62
C MET A 96 2.16 0.26 -6.93
N TRP A 97 1.50 -0.78 -7.43
CA TRP A 97 0.07 -0.82 -7.67
C TRP A 97 -0.62 -1.71 -6.63
N ALA A 98 -1.89 -1.45 -6.34
CA ALA A 98 -2.72 -2.36 -5.58
C ALA A 98 -4.09 -2.54 -6.25
N SER A 99 -4.62 -3.76 -6.20
CA SER A 99 -5.95 -4.08 -6.67
C SER A 99 -7.01 -3.34 -5.85
N GLU A 100 -8.21 -3.19 -6.41
CA GLU A 100 -9.32 -2.61 -5.66
C GLU A 100 -9.56 -3.33 -4.31
N THR A 101 -9.94 -2.54 -3.32
CA THR A 101 -10.37 -3.06 -2.01
C THR A 101 -11.77 -3.64 -2.12
N VAL A 102 -11.98 -4.84 -1.57
CA VAL A 102 -13.32 -5.45 -1.52
C VAL A 102 -14.18 -4.70 -0.51
N VAL A 103 -15.28 -4.10 -0.97
CA VAL A 103 -16.33 -3.54 -0.11
C VAL A 103 -17.19 -4.70 0.41
N TYR A 104 -17.40 -4.79 1.72
CA TYR A 104 -18.25 -5.84 2.30
C TYR A 104 -19.27 -5.27 3.27
N LEU A 105 -20.56 -5.57 3.05
CA LEU A 105 -21.69 -5.09 3.86
C LEU A 105 -21.74 -3.56 4.04
N GLY A 106 -21.38 -2.78 3.00
CA GLY A 106 -21.37 -1.31 3.07
C GLY A 106 -20.26 -0.72 3.96
N PHE A 107 -19.48 -1.56 4.63
CA PHE A 107 -18.26 -1.17 5.32
C PHE A 107 -17.07 -1.42 4.40
N LEU A 108 -16.27 -0.38 4.17
CA LEU A 108 -14.95 -0.54 3.58
C LEU A 108 -14.15 -1.41 4.55
N VAL A 109 -13.92 -2.68 4.20
CA VAL A 109 -12.94 -3.52 4.89
C VAL A 109 -11.59 -2.93 4.51
N ASN A 110 -11.19 -1.91 5.27
CA ASN A 110 -10.17 -0.96 4.87
C ASN A 110 -8.78 -1.59 4.98
N PHE A 111 -8.42 -2.35 3.96
CA PHE A 111 -7.04 -2.73 3.71
C PHE A 111 -6.23 -1.57 3.13
N ALA A 112 -6.87 -0.46 2.76
CA ALA A 112 -6.22 0.71 2.17
C ALA A 112 -5.18 1.29 3.12
N GLY A 113 -5.50 1.44 4.40
CA GLY A 113 -4.53 1.91 5.41
C GLY A 113 -3.31 0.97 5.54
N VAL A 114 -3.50 -0.35 5.36
CA VAL A 114 -2.39 -1.31 5.39
C VAL A 114 -1.52 -1.21 4.14
N VAL A 115 -2.13 -1.02 2.98
CA VAL A 115 -1.43 -0.79 1.70
C VAL A 115 -0.67 0.53 1.72
N ASN A 116 -1.30 1.62 2.13
CA ASN A 116 -0.67 2.95 2.22
C ASN A 116 0.54 2.92 3.16
N ARG A 117 0.41 2.29 4.34
CA ARG A 117 1.54 2.08 5.24
C ARG A 117 2.64 1.23 4.62
N ARG A 118 2.29 0.23 3.80
CA ARG A 118 3.28 -0.63 3.13
C ARG A 118 4.03 0.14 2.05
N LYS A 119 3.34 0.90 1.22
CA LYS A 119 3.94 1.79 0.22
C LYS A 119 4.89 2.79 0.87
N ALA A 120 4.43 3.48 1.92
CA ALA A 120 5.25 4.43 2.66
C ALA A 120 6.49 3.77 3.32
N ALA A 121 6.36 2.54 3.82
CA ALA A 121 7.50 1.81 4.38
C ALA A 121 8.53 1.44 3.29
N ILE A 122 8.06 0.97 2.13
CA ILE A 122 8.93 0.66 0.99
C ILE A 122 9.64 1.93 0.49
N GLU A 123 8.89 3.01 0.32
CA GLU A 123 9.43 4.31 -0.09
C GLU A 123 10.54 4.79 0.84
N ARG A 124 10.31 4.74 2.17
CA ARG A 124 11.34 5.07 3.17
C ARG A 124 12.58 4.19 3.06
N LEU A 125 12.40 2.88 2.84
CA LEU A 125 13.54 1.97 2.70
C LEU A 125 14.33 2.22 1.41
N LEU A 126 13.65 2.58 0.32
CA LEU A 126 14.29 2.87 -0.98
C LEU A 126 14.98 4.24 -1.03
N THR A 127 14.57 5.17 -0.17
CA THR A 127 15.12 6.54 -0.07
C THR A 127 16.14 6.68 1.05
N ALA A 128 16.15 5.79 2.05
CA ALA A 128 17.20 5.74 3.05
C ALA A 128 18.56 5.49 2.38
N ASP A 129 19.57 6.28 2.76
CA ASP A 129 20.93 6.17 2.23
C ASP A 129 21.48 4.75 2.50
N PRO A 130 22.09 4.07 1.52
CA PRO A 130 22.76 2.78 1.76
C PRO A 130 23.79 2.80 2.89
N ALA A 131 24.32 3.97 3.29
CA ALA A 131 25.22 4.11 4.44
C ALA A 131 24.54 3.90 5.82
N ASP A 132 23.22 4.03 5.90
CA ASP A 132 22.44 3.95 7.14
C ASP A 132 21.76 2.57 7.36
N ARG A 133 22.08 1.57 6.54
CA ARG A 133 21.47 0.22 6.58
C ARG A 133 22.49 -0.86 6.94
#